data_AF-A0A353KSJ3-F1
#
_entry.id   AF-A0A353KSJ3-F1
#
_cell.length_a   1.000
_cell.length_b   1.000
_cell.length_c   1.000
_cell.angle_alpha   90.00
_cell.angle_beta   90.00
_cell.angle_gamma   90.00
#
_symmetry.space_group_name_H-M   'P 1'
#
loop_
_entity.id
_entity.type
_entity.pdbx_description
1 polymer ?
#
loop_
_entity_poly.entity_id
_entity_poly.type
_entity_poly.pdbx_seq_one_letter_code
_entity_poly.pdbx_strand_id
1 'polypeptide(L)'
;MTAEEIISVAAKKLGYRGRLCMCHKTERLTDVLFLLRKYGLEPKRLQFIKRAGKENEKAYLFLVEGVKGAKSGLGLLKDGVN
;
A
#
# COMPACT_ATOMS: atom_id res chain seq x y z
N MET A 1 16.77 3.24 -3.62
CA MET A 1 15.40 3.76 -3.77
C MET A 1 14.53 3.22 -2.64
N THR A 2 14.05 4.09 -1.75
CA THR A 2 13.25 3.75 -0.57
C THR A 2 11.75 3.91 -0.83
N ALA A 3 10.90 3.37 0.06
CA ALA A 3 9.45 3.59 -0.02
C ALA A 3 9.09 5.08 0.04
N GLU A 4 9.80 5.87 0.85
CA GLU A 4 9.58 7.32 0.97
C GLU A 4 9.93 8.06 -0.32
N GLU A 5 11.05 7.71 -0.97
CA GLU A 5 11.43 8.30 -2.25
C GLU A 5 10.36 8.01 -3.32
N ILE A 6 9.90 6.76 -3.43
CA ILE A 6 8.85 6.37 -4.38
C ILE A 6 7.54 7.13 -4.11
N ILE A 7 7.08 7.13 -2.86
CA ILE A 7 5.82 7.76 -2.45
C ILE A 7 5.87 9.27 -2.68
N SER A 8 6.98 9.93 -2.32
CA SER A 8 7.14 11.38 -2.48
C SER A 8 7.16 11.81 -3.95
N VAL A 9 7.82 11.05 -4.83
CA VAL A 9 7.83 11.32 -6.28
C VAL A 9 6.45 11.07 -6.87
N ALA A 10 5.80 9.96 -6.51
CA ALA A 10 4.44 9.65 -6.96
C ALA A 10 3.45 10.75 -6.56
N ALA A 11 3.50 11.22 -5.31
CA ALA A 11 2.64 12.30 -4.84
C ALA A 11 2.82 13.60 -5.65
N LYS A 12 4.04 13.91 -6.08
CA LYS A 12 4.32 15.08 -6.94
C LYS A 12 3.82 14.90 -8.37
N LYS A 13 3.88 13.67 -8.91
CA LYS A 13 3.55 13.39 -10.32
C LYS A 13 2.08 13.05 -10.56
N LEU A 14 1.40 12.49 -9.56
CA LEU A 14 -0.02 12.13 -9.68
C LEU A 14 -0.91 13.38 -9.68
N GLY A 15 -1.89 13.40 -10.58
CA GLY A 15 -3.01 14.35 -10.55
C GLY A 15 -3.99 14.05 -9.41
N TYR A 16 -4.99 14.91 -9.22
CA TYR A 16 -6.07 14.66 -8.24
C TYR A 16 -6.76 13.32 -8.54
N ARG A 17 -6.98 12.50 -7.50
CA ARG A 17 -7.46 11.10 -7.62
C ARG A 17 -6.56 10.15 -8.42
N GLY A 18 -5.34 10.55 -8.76
CA GLY A 18 -4.30 9.66 -9.26
C GLY A 18 -3.93 8.60 -8.20
N ARG A 19 -3.46 7.44 -8.67
CA ARG A 19 -3.28 6.23 -7.86
C ARG A 19 -1.83 5.75 -7.92
N LEU A 20 -1.28 5.40 -6.76
CA LEU A 20 -0.03 4.67 -6.61
C LEU A 20 -0.36 3.28 -6.08
N CYS A 21 0.04 2.23 -6.78
CA CYS A 21 -0.03 0.86 -6.30
C CYS A 21 1.38 0.33 -6.09
N MET A 22 1.65 -0.27 -4.92
CA MET A 22 2.96 -0.83 -4.60
C MET A 22 2.84 -2.06 -3.70
N CYS A 23 3.88 -2.92 -3.71
CA CYS A 23 4.00 -4.06 -2.82
C CYS A 23 5.22 -3.93 -1.90
N HIS A 24 5.12 -4.42 -0.67
CA HIS A 24 6.21 -4.41 0.30
C HIS A 24 6.08 -5.56 1.30
N LYS A 25 7.17 -5.86 2.02
CA LYS A 25 7.15 -6.80 3.15
C LYS A 25 6.24 -6.30 4.26
N THR A 26 5.51 -7.22 4.91
CA THR A 26 4.55 -6.91 5.98
C THR A 26 5.16 -6.17 7.18
N GLU A 27 6.46 -6.35 7.46
CA GLU A 27 7.19 -5.60 8.49
C GLU A 27 7.26 -4.08 8.23
N ARG A 28 7.08 -3.64 6.98
CA ARG A 28 7.10 -2.22 6.57
C ARG A 28 5.70 -1.61 6.51
N LEU A 29 4.65 -2.34 6.87
CA LEU A 29 3.26 -1.94 6.66
C LEU A 29 2.94 -0.58 7.30
N THR A 30 3.23 -0.43 8.59
CA THR A 30 2.93 0.79 9.35
C THR A 30 3.64 2.00 8.77
N ASP A 31 4.92 1.84 8.43
CA ASP A 31 5.74 2.90 7.83
C ASP A 31 5.19 3.33 6.47
N VAL A 32 4.83 2.37 5.61
CA VAL A 32 4.27 2.66 4.28
C VAL A 32 2.92 3.36 4.39
N LEU A 33 2.01 2.90 5.27
CA LEU A 33 0.71 3.54 5.48
C LEU A 33 0.86 4.98 6.01
N PHE A 34 1.81 5.18 6.93
CA PHE A 34 2.15 6.51 7.44
C PHE A 34 2.69 7.41 6.33
N LEU A 35 3.66 6.94 5.54
CA LEU A 35 4.27 7.70 4.46
C LEU A 35 3.25 8.08 3.39
N LEU A 36 2.35 7.18 3.00
CA LEU A 36 1.27 7.49 2.07
C LEU A 36 0.48 8.71 2.54
N ARG A 37 0.00 8.71 3.80
CA ARG A 37 -0.73 9.84 4.38
C ARG A 37 0.13 11.10 4.51
N LYS A 38 1.38 10.98 4.96
CA LYS A 38 2.34 12.09 5.07
C LYS A 38 2.49 12.85 3.76
N TYR A 39 2.44 12.16 2.61
CA TYR A 39 2.56 12.76 1.28
C TYR A 39 1.21 13.00 0.56
N GLY A 40 0.08 12.93 1.27
CA GLY A 40 -1.24 13.26 0.72
C GLY A 40 -1.86 12.19 -0.18
N LEU A 41 -1.36 10.96 -0.11
CA LEU A 41 -1.93 9.77 -0.73
C LEU A 41 -2.72 9.00 0.34
N GLU A 42 -4.04 9.00 0.29
CA GLU A 42 -4.81 8.22 1.27
C GLU A 42 -4.78 6.73 0.90
N PRO A 43 -4.38 5.83 1.80
CA PRO A 43 -4.48 4.39 1.56
C PRO A 43 -5.94 3.97 1.37
N LYS A 44 -6.29 3.44 0.21
CA LYS A 44 -7.68 3.05 -0.12
C LYS A 44 -7.89 1.56 -0.21
N ARG A 45 -6.88 0.79 -0.63
CA ARG A 45 -6.96 -0.67 -0.72
C ARG A 45 -5.70 -1.29 -0.14
N LEU A 46 -5.86 -2.29 0.70
CA LEU A 46 -4.78 -3.11 1.25
C LEU A 46 -5.11 -4.59 0.99
N GLN A 47 -4.13 -5.35 0.51
CA GLN A 47 -4.26 -6.78 0.32
C GLN A 47 -3.04 -7.48 0.91
N PHE A 48 -3.25 -8.45 1.79
CA PHE A 48 -2.17 -9.30 2.27
C PHE A 48 -1.93 -10.46 1.31
N ILE A 49 -0.67 -10.88 1.18
CA ILE A 49 -0.28 -12.00 0.32
C ILE A 49 0.37 -13.08 1.16
N LYS A 50 -0.17 -14.29 1.03
CA LYS A 50 0.33 -15.52 1.64
C LYS A 50 1.01 -16.38 0.59
N ARG A 51 1.87 -17.29 1.05
CA ARG A 51 2.57 -18.24 0.18
C ARG A 51 1.59 -19.33 -0.27
N ALA A 52 1.69 -19.73 -1.53
CA ALA A 52 0.95 -20.87 -2.06
C ALA A 52 1.19 -22.14 -1.23
N GLY A 53 0.11 -22.87 -0.93
CA GLY A 53 0.14 -24.11 -0.15
C GLY A 53 0.44 -23.92 1.35
N LYS A 54 0.38 -22.67 1.84
CA LYS A 54 0.66 -22.31 3.24
C LYS A 54 -0.38 -21.34 3.78
N GLU A 55 -1.65 -21.72 3.70
CA GLU A 55 -2.79 -20.86 4.03
C GLU A 55 -2.82 -20.43 5.50
N ASN A 56 -2.23 -21.26 6.37
CA ASN A 56 -2.09 -21.04 7.81
C ASN A 56 -0.86 -20.19 8.20
N GLU A 57 0.04 -19.86 7.27
CA GLU A 57 1.16 -18.97 7.55
C GLU A 57 0.76 -17.49 7.54
N LYS A 58 1.53 -16.67 8.25
CA LYS A 58 1.39 -15.21 8.22
C LYS A 58 1.73 -14.68 6.82
N ALA A 59 1.03 -13.63 6.41
CA ALA A 59 1.33 -12.93 5.17
C ALA A 59 2.77 -12.36 5.18
N TYR A 60 3.46 -12.49 4.06
CA TYR A 60 4.86 -12.06 3.91
C TYR A 60 4.99 -10.78 3.08
N LEU A 61 3.98 -10.48 2.28
CA LEU A 61 3.85 -9.24 1.51
C LEU A 61 2.48 -8.62 1.74
N PHE A 62 2.38 -7.34 1.44
CA PHE A 62 1.12 -6.66 1.20
C PHE A 62 1.20 -5.85 -0.08
N LEU A 63 0.06 -5.66 -0.75
CA LEU A 63 -0.15 -4.66 -1.78
C LEU A 63 -0.96 -3.53 -1.18
N VAL A 64 -0.62 -2.30 -1.52
CA VAL A 64 -1.38 -1.11 -1.12
C VAL A 64 -1.61 -0.21 -2.32
N GLU A 65 -2.81 0.37 -2.36
CA GLU A 65 -3.13 1.50 -3.23
C GLU A 65 -3.29 2.77 -2.39
N GLY A 66 -2.52 3.81 -2.72
CA GLY A 66 -2.69 5.18 -2.25
C GLY A 66 -3.32 6.07 -3.32
N VAL A 67 -4.27 6.93 -2.93
CA VAL A 67 -5.00 7.81 -3.84
C VAL A 67 -4.87 9.27 -3.43
N LYS A 68 -4.41 10.13 -4.35
CA LYS A 68 -4.11 11.54 -4.06
C LYS A 68 -5.38 12.34 -3.79
N GLY A 69 -5.45 12.97 -2.61
CA GLY A 69 -6.57 13.82 -2.21
C GLY A 69 -7.90 13.07 -2.02
N ALA A 70 -7.84 11.75 -1.84
CA ALA A 70 -9.03 10.97 -1.50
C ALA A 70 -9.44 11.15 -0.03
N LYS A 71 -10.72 10.94 0.24
CA LYS A 71 -11.24 10.91 1.62
C LYS A 71 -10.77 9.65 2.34
N SER A 72 -10.67 9.79 3.66
CA SER A 72 -10.29 8.75 4.60
C SER A 72 -11.08 7.45 4.40
N GLY A 73 -10.42 6.33 4.67
CA GLY A 73 -11.06 5.02 4.75
C GLY A 73 -10.30 3.97 3.95
N LEU A 74 -9.90 2.90 4.63
CA LEU A 74 -9.13 1.81 4.07
C LEU A 74 -10.03 0.60 3.82
N GLY A 75 -10.05 0.09 2.59
CA GLY A 75 -10.67 -1.19 2.26
C GLY A 75 -9.65 -2.32 2.36
N LEU A 76 -9.96 -3.35 3.16
CA LEU A 76 -9.17 -4.58 3.22
C LEU A 76 -9.71 -5.58 2.20
N LEU A 77 -8.86 -5.99 1.27
CA LEU A 77 -9.17 -6.99 0.26
C LEU A 77 -8.93 -8.40 0.82
N LYS A 78 -9.54 -9.40 0.18
CA LYS A 78 -9.28 -10.81 0.50
C LYS A 78 -7.80 -11.14 0.29
N ASP A 79 -7.24 -11.94 1.19
CA ASP A 79 -5.86 -12.42 1.06
C ASP A 79 -5.62 -13.01 -0.32
N GLY A 80 -4.53 -12.59 -0.96
CA GLY A 80 -4.04 -13.18 -2.20
C GLY A 80 -3.04 -14.29 -1.92
N VAL A 81 -2.85 -15.16 -2.92
CA VAL A 81 -1.88 -16.25 -2.88
C VAL A 81 -0.88 -16.02 -4.01
N ASN A 82 0.41 -16.10 -3.68
CA ASN A 82 1.53 -16.05 -4.61
C ASN A 82 2.54 -17.12 -4.24
#